data_AF-A0AA91VBT6-F1
#
_entry.id   AF-A0AA91VBT6-F1
#
_cell.length_a   1.000
_cell.length_b   1.000
_cell.length_c   1.000
_cell.angle_alpha   90.00
_cell.angle_beta   90.00
_cell.angle_gamma   90.00
#
_symmetry.space_group_name_H-M   'P 1'
#
loop_
_entity.id
_entity.type
_entity.pdbx_description
1 polymer ?
#
loop_
_entity_poly.entity_id
_entity_poly.type
_entity_poly.pdbx_seq_one_letter_code
_entity_poly.pdbx_strand_id
1 'polypeptide(L)'
;MSESLMGLKMNPGLQEAYNKATATGLRLTSSFRPGSVGPSGKADSHSKGMAMDFAGSGAAMGMFAEWAKKSGLFTEVLYQTAGHYDHVHVGWEQGKHQAGKIYVGDHTLIDQVKTALDTGDFQTVGGKAGSGAASGGDKAGVATSIFGGIIRTVLAVLCVGIAVYFFIRAFPNLKINI
;
A
#
# COMPACT_ATOMS: atom_id res chain seq x y z
N MET A 1 -13.03 -8.14 -20.60
CA MET A 1 -14.00 -7.04 -20.43
C MET A 1 -13.85 -6.56 -19.00
N SER A 2 -13.22 -5.40 -18.75
CA SER A 2 -13.03 -4.89 -17.38
C SER A 2 -14.27 -4.12 -16.96
N GLU A 3 -14.96 -4.61 -15.94
CA GLU A 3 -16.10 -3.94 -15.33
C GLU A 3 -15.66 -2.58 -14.79
N SER A 4 -16.36 -1.53 -15.21
CA SER A 4 -16.19 -0.16 -14.72
C SER A 4 -16.63 -0.10 -13.25
N LEU A 5 -15.68 -0.21 -12.34
CA LEU A 5 -15.88 0.27 -10.97
C LEU A 5 -16.04 1.80 -11.05
N MET A 6 -17.28 2.30 -10.95
CA MET A 6 -17.57 3.71 -10.70
C MET A 6 -17.06 4.75 -11.73
N GLY A 7 -16.94 4.41 -13.02
CA GLY A 7 -16.50 5.37 -14.06
C GLY A 7 -15.00 5.65 -14.04
N LEU A 8 -14.21 4.86 -13.29
CA LEU A 8 -12.75 4.89 -13.35
C LEU A 8 -12.26 4.37 -14.70
N LYS A 9 -11.27 5.05 -15.27
CA LYS A 9 -10.52 4.53 -16.43
C LYS A 9 -9.55 3.46 -15.96
N MET A 10 -10.09 2.28 -15.59
CA MET A 10 -9.36 1.15 -15.04
C MET A 10 -8.20 0.72 -15.95
N ASN A 11 -7.01 0.60 -15.36
CA ASN A 11 -5.81 0.00 -15.92
C ASN A 11 -5.27 -1.02 -14.90
N PRO A 12 -4.30 -1.88 -15.26
CA PRO A 12 -3.77 -2.88 -14.32
C PRO A 12 -3.24 -2.28 -13.00
N GLY A 13 -2.62 -1.10 -13.04
CA GLY A 13 -2.10 -0.40 -11.86
C GLY A 13 -3.20 0.10 -10.91
N LEU A 14 -4.36 0.45 -11.44
CA LEU A 14 -5.55 0.85 -10.69
C LEU A 14 -6.14 -0.29 -9.86
N GLN A 15 -6.27 -1.46 -10.48
CA GLN A 15 -6.74 -2.65 -9.77
C GLN A 15 -5.73 -3.06 -8.69
N GLU A 16 -4.44 -2.94 -8.98
CA GLU A 16 -3.39 -3.19 -7.98
C GLU A 16 -3.48 -2.21 -6.81
N ALA A 17 -3.62 -0.90 -7.08
CA ALA A 17 -3.81 0.12 -6.06
C ALA A 17 -5.01 -0.17 -5.14
N TYR A 18 -6.15 -0.51 -5.75
CA TYR A 18 -7.36 -0.87 -5.02
C TYR A 18 -7.15 -2.12 -4.17
N ASN A 19 -6.56 -3.18 -4.74
CA ASN A 19 -6.28 -4.42 -4.02
C ASN A 19 -5.30 -4.19 -2.87
N LYS A 20 -4.26 -3.36 -3.06
CA LYS A 20 -3.30 -3.03 -2.00
C LYS A 20 -3.95 -2.21 -0.88
N ALA A 21 -4.69 -1.16 -1.22
CA ALA A 21 -5.36 -0.33 -0.24
C ALA A 21 -6.35 -1.16 0.61
N THR A 22 -7.20 -1.94 -0.04
CA THR A 22 -8.19 -2.78 0.66
C THR A 22 -7.56 -3.90 1.48
N ALA A 23 -6.48 -4.52 1.01
CA ALA A 23 -5.71 -5.50 1.78
C ALA A 23 -5.07 -4.90 3.05
N THR A 24 -4.75 -3.61 3.05
CA THR A 24 -4.27 -2.88 4.24
C THR A 24 -5.40 -2.39 5.16
N GLY A 25 -6.66 -2.72 4.86
CA GLY A 25 -7.83 -2.30 5.63
C GLY A 25 -8.30 -0.87 5.33
N LEU A 26 -7.76 -0.25 4.28
CA LEU A 26 -8.25 1.06 3.80
C LEU A 26 -9.52 0.88 2.98
N ARG A 27 -10.37 1.90 3.01
CA ARG A 27 -11.61 1.98 2.23
C ARG A 27 -11.43 3.03 1.16
N LEU A 28 -11.91 2.75 -0.05
CA LEU A 28 -12.05 3.75 -1.10
C LEU A 28 -13.13 4.75 -0.66
N THR A 29 -12.76 6.01 -0.48
CA THR A 29 -13.67 7.09 -0.07
C THR A 29 -14.05 8.00 -1.23
N SER A 30 -13.20 8.09 -2.25
CA SER A 30 -13.52 8.83 -3.46
C SER A 30 -12.79 8.31 -4.69
N SER A 31 -13.37 8.55 -5.86
CA SER A 31 -12.84 8.10 -7.15
C SER A 31 -13.21 9.12 -8.25
N PHE A 32 -13.92 8.71 -9.29
CA PHE A 32 -14.37 9.62 -10.35
C PHE A 32 -15.39 10.64 -9.82
N ARG A 33 -15.13 11.93 -10.02
CA ARG A 33 -16.00 13.04 -9.62
C ARG A 33 -16.22 13.98 -10.81
N PRO A 34 -17.32 13.85 -11.59
CA PRO A 34 -17.53 14.67 -12.78
C PRO A 34 -17.59 16.16 -12.40
N GLY A 35 -16.84 16.99 -13.13
CA GLY A 35 -16.78 18.43 -12.88
C GLY A 35 -15.91 18.86 -11.69
N SER A 36 -15.19 17.92 -11.04
CA SER A 36 -14.25 18.27 -9.96
C SER A 36 -13.12 19.16 -10.47
N VAL A 37 -12.82 20.22 -9.73
CA VAL A 37 -11.79 21.20 -10.07
C VAL A 37 -10.76 21.31 -8.95
N GLY A 38 -9.50 21.44 -9.33
CA GLY A 38 -8.43 21.74 -8.39
C GLY A 38 -8.39 23.22 -8.02
N PRO A 39 -7.43 23.63 -7.16
CA PRO A 39 -7.29 25.02 -6.72
C PRO A 39 -7.08 26.04 -7.86
N SER A 40 -6.60 25.59 -9.02
CA SER A 40 -6.41 26.43 -10.21
C SER A 40 -7.67 26.63 -11.05
N GLY A 41 -8.82 26.07 -10.62
CA GLY A 41 -10.07 26.07 -11.40
C GLY A 41 -10.07 25.12 -12.60
N LYS A 42 -8.98 24.37 -12.82
CA LYS A 42 -8.88 23.36 -13.87
C LYS A 42 -9.37 22.01 -13.38
N ALA A 43 -9.92 21.22 -14.31
CA ALA A 43 -10.30 19.83 -14.11
C ALA A 43 -9.16 19.03 -13.43
N ASP A 44 -9.44 18.51 -12.25
CA ASP A 44 -8.49 17.69 -11.48
C ASP A 44 -8.45 16.24 -11.99
N SER A 45 -7.60 15.41 -11.41
CA SER A 45 -7.47 14.03 -11.87
C SER A 45 -8.69 13.18 -11.50
N HIS A 46 -9.47 13.54 -10.47
CA HIS A 46 -10.75 12.90 -10.17
C HIS A 46 -11.78 13.13 -11.26
N SER A 47 -11.87 14.34 -11.81
CA SER A 47 -12.78 14.69 -12.90
C SER A 47 -12.49 13.96 -14.21
N LYS A 48 -11.30 13.36 -14.32
CA LYS A 48 -10.88 12.57 -15.48
C LYS A 48 -10.91 11.07 -15.22
N GLY A 49 -11.34 10.65 -14.02
CA GLY A 49 -11.33 9.25 -13.59
C GLY A 49 -9.91 8.69 -13.46
N MET A 50 -8.97 9.56 -13.10
CA MET A 50 -7.53 9.31 -13.00
C MET A 50 -6.98 9.47 -11.57
N ALA A 51 -7.85 9.43 -10.56
CA ALA A 51 -7.46 9.48 -9.15
C ALA A 51 -8.39 8.66 -8.24
N MET A 52 -7.87 8.27 -7.07
CA MET A 52 -8.59 7.60 -5.98
C MET A 52 -8.14 8.15 -4.63
N ASP A 53 -9.10 8.24 -3.71
CA ASP A 53 -8.87 8.61 -2.32
C ASP A 53 -9.18 7.40 -1.42
N PHE A 54 -8.27 7.09 -0.50
CA PHE A 54 -8.42 5.99 0.45
C PHE A 54 -8.26 6.46 1.89
N ALA A 55 -9.15 6.02 2.79
CA ALA A 55 -9.09 6.38 4.21
C ALA A 55 -9.17 5.14 5.12
N GLY A 56 -8.64 5.29 6.33
CA GLY A 56 -8.62 4.25 7.35
C GLY A 56 -7.75 4.65 8.54
N SER A 57 -7.09 3.69 9.17
CA SER A 57 -6.15 4.03 10.25
C SER A 57 -4.93 4.78 9.71
N GLY A 58 -4.39 5.73 10.50
CA GLY A 58 -3.19 6.49 10.10
C GLY A 58 -2.00 5.58 9.75
N ALA A 59 -1.83 4.47 10.46
CA ALA A 59 -0.80 3.49 10.16
C ALA A 59 -0.99 2.85 8.78
N ALA A 60 -2.21 2.41 8.44
CA ALA A 60 -2.50 1.83 7.13
C ALA A 60 -2.32 2.85 5.99
N MET A 61 -2.76 4.09 6.22
CA MET A 61 -2.59 5.18 5.25
C MET A 61 -1.11 5.48 5.00
N GLY A 62 -0.28 5.58 6.04
CA GLY A 62 1.16 5.77 5.89
C GLY A 62 1.83 4.63 5.12
N MET A 63 1.51 3.38 5.46
CA MET A 63 2.05 2.20 4.76
C MET A 63 1.66 2.19 3.27
N PHE A 64 0.40 2.51 2.95
CA PHE A 64 -0.08 2.58 1.57
C PHE A 64 0.57 3.74 0.79
N ALA A 65 0.69 4.93 1.38
CA ALA A 65 1.33 6.08 0.75
C ALA A 65 2.81 5.81 0.43
N GLU A 66 3.55 5.17 1.34
CA GLU A 66 4.95 4.79 1.10
C GLU A 66 5.11 3.75 -0.01
N TRP A 67 4.22 2.75 -0.06
CA TRP A 67 4.19 1.80 -1.16
C TRP A 67 3.87 2.50 -2.49
N ALA A 68 2.87 3.38 -2.50
CA ALA A 68 2.43 4.09 -3.71
C ALA A 68 3.57 4.94 -4.31
N LYS A 69 4.37 5.63 -3.49
CA LYS A 69 5.55 6.39 -3.98
C LYS A 69 6.59 5.51 -4.67
N LYS A 70 6.69 4.23 -4.27
CA LYS A 70 7.72 3.29 -4.74
C LYS A 70 7.25 2.38 -5.87
N SER A 71 5.94 2.31 -6.12
CA SER A 71 5.36 1.37 -7.09
C SER A 71 5.62 1.72 -8.55
N GLY A 72 5.97 2.98 -8.83
CA GLY A 72 6.10 3.50 -10.20
C GLY A 72 4.76 3.67 -10.93
N LEU A 73 3.63 3.42 -10.25
CA LEU A 73 2.29 3.44 -10.87
C LEU A 73 1.68 4.85 -10.94
N PHE A 74 2.09 5.74 -10.04
CA PHE A 74 1.42 7.02 -9.82
C PHE A 74 2.30 8.20 -10.22
N THR A 75 1.63 9.28 -10.61
CA THR A 75 2.21 10.61 -10.83
C THR A 75 1.88 11.56 -9.67
N GLU A 76 0.96 11.17 -8.79
CA GLU A 76 0.56 11.92 -7.59
C GLU A 76 0.34 10.96 -6.41
N VAL A 77 0.93 11.27 -5.25
CA VAL A 77 0.68 10.56 -3.99
C VAL A 77 0.66 11.58 -2.85
N LEU A 78 -0.53 11.93 -2.35
CA LEU A 78 -0.70 12.98 -1.34
C LEU A 78 -1.15 12.35 -0.02
N TYR A 79 -0.33 12.53 1.02
CA TYR A 79 -0.62 12.09 2.39
C TYR A 79 0.20 12.94 3.37
N GLN A 80 -0.42 13.37 4.47
CA GLN A 80 0.17 14.30 5.45
C GLN A 80 0.66 15.63 4.86
N THR A 81 0.01 16.07 3.78
CA THR A 81 0.18 17.38 3.17
C THR A 81 -1.14 18.16 3.25
N ALA A 82 -1.13 19.44 2.91
CA ALA A 82 -2.32 20.28 2.94
C ALA A 82 -3.52 19.61 2.23
N GLY A 83 -4.64 19.50 2.94
CA GLY A 83 -5.87 18.86 2.45
C GLY A 83 -5.89 17.33 2.44
N HIS A 84 -4.82 16.64 2.87
CA HIS A 84 -4.68 15.17 2.78
C HIS A 84 -4.16 14.55 4.09
N TYR A 85 -4.76 14.92 5.22
CA TYR A 85 -4.41 14.38 6.54
C TYR A 85 -5.28 13.19 6.97
N ASP A 86 -6.49 13.08 6.41
CA ASP A 86 -7.53 12.10 6.74
C ASP A 86 -7.70 11.01 5.67
N HIS A 87 -7.02 11.15 4.53
CA HIS A 87 -7.00 10.18 3.44
C HIS A 87 -5.67 10.23 2.67
N VAL A 88 -5.42 9.19 1.88
CA VAL A 88 -4.33 9.13 0.88
C VAL A 88 -4.96 9.33 -0.49
N HIS A 89 -4.48 10.32 -1.23
CA HIS A 89 -4.81 10.52 -2.63
C HIS A 89 -3.74 9.88 -3.52
N VAL A 90 -4.16 9.13 -4.52
CA VAL A 90 -3.28 8.60 -5.58
C VAL A 90 -3.82 8.96 -6.96
N GLY A 91 -2.97 9.46 -7.83
CA GLY A 91 -3.31 9.86 -9.20
C GLY A 91 -2.30 9.36 -10.22
N TRP A 92 -2.75 9.08 -11.45
CA TRP A 92 -1.92 8.55 -12.54
C TRP A 92 -2.06 9.33 -13.84
N GLU A 93 -2.56 10.56 -13.76
CA GLU A 93 -2.65 11.46 -14.91
C GLU A 93 -1.24 11.80 -15.43
N GLN A 94 -0.99 11.43 -16.68
CA GLN A 94 0.26 11.73 -17.38
C GLN A 94 0.27 13.17 -17.90
N GLY A 95 1.44 13.80 -17.90
CA GLY A 95 1.64 15.16 -18.42
C GLY A 95 1.12 16.29 -17.52
N LYS A 96 0.49 15.97 -16.38
CA LYS A 96 0.08 16.95 -15.36
C LYS A 96 1.28 17.51 -14.59
N HIS A 97 2.26 16.65 -14.30
CA HIS A 97 3.50 16.96 -13.61
C HIS A 97 4.71 16.66 -14.49
N GLN A 98 5.90 17.07 -14.04
CA GLN A 98 7.15 16.79 -14.75
C GLN A 98 7.31 15.28 -15.00
N ALA A 99 7.68 14.90 -16.21
CA ALA A 99 7.85 13.51 -16.59
C ALA A 99 8.89 12.79 -15.71
N GLY A 100 8.54 11.60 -15.23
CA GLY A 100 9.39 10.82 -14.32
C GLY A 100 9.44 11.35 -12.89
N LYS A 101 8.52 12.23 -12.50
CA LYS A 101 8.35 12.71 -11.12
C LYS A 101 7.00 12.32 -10.55
N ILE A 102 6.94 12.25 -9.23
CA ILE A 102 5.70 12.08 -8.44
C ILE A 102 5.49 13.35 -7.63
N TYR A 103 4.31 13.95 -7.74
CA TYR A 103 3.89 15.06 -6.88
C TYR A 103 3.41 14.55 -5.52
N VAL A 104 4.02 15.07 -4.44
CA VAL A 104 3.74 14.62 -3.06
C VAL A 104 3.13 15.71 -2.17
N GLY A 105 2.62 16.78 -2.79
CA GLY A 105 2.04 17.92 -2.08
C GLY A 105 3.05 19.06 -1.91
N ASP A 106 2.57 20.22 -1.48
CA ASP A 106 3.38 21.39 -1.12
C ASP A 106 4.47 21.75 -2.15
N HIS A 107 4.12 21.74 -3.44
CA HIS A 107 5.04 22.01 -4.56
C HIS A 107 6.24 21.05 -4.66
N THR A 108 6.18 19.92 -3.97
CA THR A 108 7.28 18.95 -3.87
C THR A 108 7.11 17.84 -4.90
N LEU A 109 8.17 17.58 -5.65
CA LEU A 109 8.28 16.50 -6.62
C LEU A 109 9.41 15.56 -6.21
N ILE A 110 9.14 14.26 -6.17
CA ILE A 110 10.16 13.22 -5.96
C ILE A 110 10.38 12.43 -7.25
N ASP A 111 11.51 11.74 -7.36
CA ASP A 111 11.77 10.86 -8.51
C ASP A 111 10.81 9.67 -8.53
N GLN A 112 10.21 9.44 -9.70
CA GLN A 112 9.42 8.25 -9.93
C GLN A 112 10.35 7.05 -10.09
N VAL A 113 10.10 5.99 -9.32
CA VAL A 113 10.81 4.72 -9.47
C VAL A 113 10.39 4.10 -10.81
N LYS A 114 11.32 4.00 -11.77
CA LYS A 114 11.07 3.47 -13.13
C LYS A 114 11.33 1.96 -13.28
N THR A 115 11.84 1.29 -12.24
CA THR A 115 12.04 -0.16 -12.29
C THR A 115 10.70 -0.86 -12.20
N ALA A 116 10.34 -1.52 -13.31
CA ALA A 116 9.15 -2.34 -13.46
C ALA A 116 8.99 -3.29 -12.27
N LEU A 117 7.83 -3.23 -11.61
CA LEU A 117 7.17 -4.32 -10.89
C LEU A 117 8.11 -5.47 -10.49
N ASP A 118 8.97 -5.26 -9.50
CA ASP A 118 9.16 -6.33 -8.54
C ASP A 118 7.99 -6.16 -7.59
N THR A 119 7.05 -7.09 -7.63
CA THR A 119 5.92 -7.23 -6.72
C THR A 119 6.45 -7.40 -5.30
N GLY A 120 6.96 -6.31 -4.73
CA GLY A 120 7.56 -6.24 -3.42
C GLY A 120 6.49 -6.65 -2.43
N ASP A 121 6.60 -7.90 -2.00
CA ASP A 121 5.94 -8.40 -0.81
C ASP A 121 6.16 -7.35 0.29
N PHE A 122 5.11 -7.10 1.07
CA PHE A 122 5.10 -6.09 2.13
C PHE A 122 6.21 -6.32 3.18
N GLN A 123 6.90 -7.45 3.10
CA GLN A 123 8.05 -7.84 3.90
C GLN A 123 9.35 -7.11 3.58
N THR A 124 9.50 -6.45 2.42
CA THR A 124 10.80 -5.90 1.99
C THR A 124 10.85 -4.38 1.82
N VAL A 125 9.86 -3.61 2.29
CA VAL A 125 10.03 -2.14 2.41
C VAL A 125 10.99 -1.70 3.54
N GLY A 126 11.67 -2.65 4.19
CA GLY A 126 12.92 -2.46 4.93
C GLY A 126 14.08 -3.38 4.48
N GLY A 127 13.93 -4.03 3.33
CA GLY A 127 14.87 -5.00 2.78
C GLY A 127 15.83 -4.35 1.81
N LYS A 128 17.00 -4.01 2.33
CA LYS A 128 18.20 -3.63 1.59
C LYS A 128 18.40 -4.55 0.36
N ALA A 129 18.27 -4.01 -0.85
CA ALA A 129 18.95 -4.61 -1.99
C ALA A 129 20.46 -4.41 -1.75
N GLY A 130 21.19 -5.51 -1.52
CA GLY A 130 22.64 -5.51 -1.70
C GLY A 130 22.94 -5.10 -3.14
N SER A 131 23.90 -4.22 -3.41
CA SER A 131 25.30 -4.36 -3.02
C SER A 131 25.98 -2.98 -2.89
N GLY A 132 26.85 -2.86 -1.87
CA GLY A 132 27.70 -1.68 -1.66
C GLY A 132 27.79 -1.30 -0.19
N ALA A 133 28.96 -1.56 0.42
CA ALA A 133 29.33 -1.18 1.80
C ALA A 133 29.19 0.34 2.04
N ALA A 134 29.19 0.92 3.26
CA ALA A 134 29.60 0.48 4.59
C ALA A 134 28.90 1.37 5.66
N SER A 135 29.03 0.96 6.92
CA SER A 135 29.03 1.81 8.12
C SER A 135 27.69 2.32 8.70
N GLY A 136 27.60 2.25 10.03
CA GLY A 136 26.69 3.06 10.85
C GLY A 136 25.46 2.32 11.36
N GLY A 137 25.54 1.84 12.60
CA GLY A 137 24.45 1.11 13.25
C GLY A 137 23.29 2.01 13.68
N ASP A 138 22.12 1.41 13.87
CA ASP A 138 21.08 1.96 14.73
C ASP A 138 20.21 0.84 15.30
N LYS A 139 20.06 0.87 16.64
CA LYS A 139 19.32 -0.10 17.47
C LYS A 139 17.80 -0.11 17.19
N ALA A 140 17.31 0.72 16.25
CA ALA A 140 15.91 0.79 15.84
C ALA A 140 15.47 -0.39 14.94
N GLY A 141 16.40 -0.98 14.17
CA GLY A 141 16.08 -2.10 13.27
C GLY A 141 15.84 -3.45 13.99
N VAL A 142 16.36 -3.60 15.20
CA VAL A 142 16.25 -4.84 15.98
C VAL A 142 14.92 -4.91 16.73
N ALA A 143 14.42 -3.78 17.25
CA ALA A 143 13.15 -3.76 17.98
C ALA A 143 11.95 -4.06 17.05
N THR A 144 11.93 -3.45 15.86
CA THR A 144 10.81 -3.62 14.91
C THR A 144 10.76 -5.02 14.29
N SER A 145 11.91 -5.68 14.09
CA SER A 145 11.97 -7.05 13.58
C SER A 145 11.51 -8.10 14.61
N ILE A 146 11.76 -7.85 15.90
CA ILE A 146 11.35 -8.74 16.99
C ILE A 146 9.83 -8.69 17.20
N PHE A 147 9.18 -7.51 17.19
CA PHE A 147 7.72 -7.42 17.43
C PHE A 147 6.86 -8.04 16.32
N GLY A 148 7.25 -7.88 15.05
CA GLY A 148 6.54 -8.52 13.92
C GLY A 148 6.76 -10.04 13.87
N GLY A 149 7.96 -10.49 14.25
CA GLY A 149 8.28 -11.92 14.38
C GLY A 149 7.50 -12.58 15.51
N ILE A 150 7.46 -11.95 16.71
CA ILE A 150 6.75 -12.48 17.88
C ILE A 150 5.26 -12.66 17.59
N ILE A 151 4.59 -11.68 16.97
CA ILE A 151 3.16 -11.81 16.66
C ILE A 151 2.91 -12.99 15.72
N ARG A 152 3.76 -13.20 14.70
CA ARG A 152 3.65 -14.34 13.78
C ARG A 152 3.92 -15.67 14.47
N THR A 153 4.94 -15.75 15.32
CA THR A 153 5.25 -16.96 16.09
C THR A 153 4.12 -17.29 17.06
N VAL A 154 3.57 -16.29 17.76
CA VAL A 154 2.43 -16.47 18.66
C VAL A 154 1.21 -16.97 17.89
N LEU A 155 0.90 -16.36 16.73
CA LEU A 155 -0.22 -16.80 15.90
C LEU A 155 -0.04 -18.23 15.38
N ALA A 156 1.17 -18.58 14.93
CA ALA A 156 1.49 -19.91 14.44
C ALA A 156 1.36 -20.97 15.54
N VAL A 157 1.86 -20.70 16.75
CA VAL A 157 1.71 -21.60 17.90
C VAL A 157 0.24 -21.76 18.27
N LEU A 158 -0.55 -20.69 18.22
CA LEU A 158 -1.98 -20.73 18.52
C LEU A 158 -2.75 -21.55 17.47
N CYS A 159 -2.44 -21.38 16.19
CA CYS A 159 -3.01 -22.18 15.10
C CYS A 159 -2.64 -23.68 15.22
N VAL A 160 -1.38 -24.00 15.54
CA VAL A 160 -0.95 -25.39 15.76
C VAL A 160 -1.66 -25.98 16.98
N GLY A 161 -1.79 -25.22 18.08
CA GLY A 161 -2.52 -25.65 19.26
C GLY A 161 -3.99 -25.96 18.99
N ILE A 162 -4.68 -25.09 18.23
CA ILE A 162 -6.07 -25.32 17.79
C ILE A 162 -6.16 -26.54 16.88
N ALA A 163 -5.23 -26.72 15.95
CA ALA A 163 -5.21 -27.88 15.07
C ALA A 163 -5.03 -29.18 15.87
N VAL A 164 -4.07 -29.24 16.79
CA VAL A 164 -3.84 -30.40 17.65
C VAL A 164 -5.06 -30.70 18.52
N TYR A 165 -5.66 -29.67 19.13
CA TYR A 165 -6.90 -29.82 19.91
C TYR A 165 -8.05 -30.39 19.05
N PHE A 166 -8.20 -29.88 17.82
CA PHE A 166 -9.19 -30.38 16.87
C PHE A 166 -8.94 -31.84 16.51
N PHE A 167 -7.69 -32.23 16.21
CA PHE A 167 -7.35 -33.62 15.86
C PHE A 167 -7.56 -34.60 17.02
N ILE A 168 -7.21 -34.22 18.25
CA ILE A 168 -7.45 -35.06 19.44
C ILE A 168 -8.95 -35.27 19.67
N ARG A 169 -9.78 -34.23 19.45
CA ARG A 169 -11.23 -34.30 19.64
C ARG A 169 -11.95 -35.00 18.48
N ALA A 170 -11.47 -34.81 17.26
CA ALA A 170 -12.03 -35.42 16.05
C ALA A 170 -11.68 -36.92 15.95
N PHE A 171 -10.53 -37.33 16.50
CA PHE A 171 -10.05 -38.71 16.44
C PHE A 171 -9.57 -39.23 17.80
N PRO A 172 -10.47 -39.42 18.78
CA PRO A 172 -10.10 -39.80 20.15
C PRO A 172 -9.48 -41.20 20.28
N ASN A 173 -9.61 -42.05 19.26
CA ASN A 173 -9.11 -43.43 19.26
C ASN A 173 -7.84 -43.63 18.42
N LEU A 174 -7.21 -42.54 17.96
CA LEU A 174 -5.99 -42.61 17.17
C LEU A 174 -4.82 -42.94 18.09
N LYS A 175 -4.42 -44.22 18.11
CA LYS A 175 -3.22 -44.69 18.83
C LYS A 175 -2.00 -44.09 18.13
N ILE A 176 -1.40 -43.07 18.73
CA ILE A 176 -0.11 -42.55 18.30
C ILE A 176 0.95 -43.56 18.77
N ASN A 177 1.41 -44.43 17.86
CA ASN A 177 2.63 -45.19 18.08
C ASN A 177 3.79 -44.23 17.82
N ILE A 178 4.41 -43.73 18.90
CA ILE A 178 5.70 -43.04 18.86
C ILE A 178 6.80 -44.09 18.76
#